data_AF-A0A848KMT0-F1
#
_entry.id   AF-A0A848KMT0-F1
#
_cell.length_a   1.000
_cell.length_b   1.000
_cell.length_c   1.000
_cell.angle_alpha   90.00
_cell.angle_beta   90.00
_cell.angle_gamma   90.00
#
_symmetry.space_group_name_H-M   'P 1'
#
loop_
_entity.id
_entity.type
_entity.pdbx_description
1 polymer ?
#
loop_
_entity_poly.entity_id
_entity_poly.type
_entity_poly.pdbx_seq_one_letter_code
_entity_poly.pdbx_strand_id
1 'polypeptide(L)' 'PAFVALQKTIVKHRPQILASIEHNMSNGRVESVNTKIRLITRRGFGFHTPEAVVALAMLSLGGARPQLPGRDPRISQ' A
#
# COMPACT_ATOMS: atom_id res chain seq x y z
N PRO A 1 25.19 -1.92 -23.19
CA PRO A 1 24.62 -2.84 -22.17
C PRO A 1 23.64 -2.24 -21.13
N ALA A 2 23.30 -0.94 -21.16
CA ALA A 2 22.45 -0.33 -20.12
C ALA A 2 20.98 -0.80 -20.10
N PHE A 3 20.41 -1.19 -21.25
CA PHE A 3 18.97 -1.46 -21.38
C PHE A 3 18.61 -2.93 -21.63
N VAL A 4 19.58 -3.85 -21.60
CA VAL A 4 19.33 -5.28 -21.90
C VAL A 4 18.41 -5.90 -20.85
N ALA A 5 18.62 -5.60 -19.56
CA ALA A 5 17.76 -6.10 -18.49
C ALA A 5 16.34 -5.53 -18.59
N LEU A 6 16.22 -4.23 -18.85
CA LEU A 6 14.92 -3.57 -19.04
C LEU A 6 14.16 -4.17 -20.22
N GLN A 7 14.82 -4.32 -21.38
CA GLN A 7 14.22 -4.89 -22.58
C GLN A 7 13.72 -6.32 -22.32
N LYS A 8 14.52 -7.17 -21.66
CA LYS A 8 14.09 -8.53 -21.27
C LYS A 8 12.86 -8.51 -20.36
N THR A 9 12.81 -7.62 -19.38
CA THR A 9 11.65 -7.47 -18.48
C THR A 9 10.41 -6.99 -19.20
N ILE A 10 10.52 -5.98 -20.08
CA ILE A 10 9.39 -5.48 -20.88
C ILE A 10 8.84 -6.57 -21.78
N VAL A 11 9.71 -7.30 -22.50
CA VAL A 11 9.29 -8.38 -23.39
C VAL A 11 8.59 -9.49 -22.60
N LYS A 12 9.13 -9.87 -21.43
CA LYS A 12 8.54 -10.88 -20.54
C LYS A 12 7.12 -10.52 -20.08
N HIS A 13 6.84 -9.24 -19.85
CA HIS A 13 5.55 -8.75 -19.31
C HIS A 13 4.68 -8.01 -20.34
N ARG A 14 5.03 -8.09 -21.63
CA ARG A 14 4.35 -7.35 -22.70
C ARG A 14 2.83 -7.57 -22.74
N PRO A 15 2.30 -8.80 -22.60
CA PRO A 15 0.85 -9.02 -22.61
C PRO A 15 0.13 -8.26 -21.49
N GLN A 16 0.67 -8.27 -20.27
CA GLN A 16 0.07 -7.58 -19.11
C GLN A 16 0.16 -6.06 -19.26
N ILE A 17 1.26 -5.54 -19.81
CA ILE A 17 1.42 -4.10 -20.08
C ILE A 17 0.33 -3.65 -21.07
N LEU A 18 0.13 -4.37 -22.17
CA LEU A 18 -0.89 -4.04 -23.16
C LEU A 18 -2.31 -4.11 -22.56
N ALA A 19 -2.63 -5.16 -21.81
CA ALA A 19 -3.92 -5.26 -21.12
C ALA A 19 -4.14 -4.11 -20.12
N SER A 20 -3.10 -3.67 -19.42
CA SER A 20 -3.21 -2.54 -18.49
C SER A 20 -3.51 -1.22 -19.21
N ILE A 21 -2.96 -1.02 -20.41
CA ILE A 21 -3.24 0.16 -21.24
C ILE A 21 -4.67 0.09 -21.79
N GLU A 22 -5.04 -1.05 -22.36
CA GLU A 22 -6.37 -1.29 -22.95
C GLU A 22 -7.49 -1.07 -21.94
N HIS A 23 -7.30 -1.56 -20.71
CA HIS A 23 -8.30 -1.46 -19.64
C HIS A 23 -8.10 -0.25 -18.72
N ASN A 24 -7.19 0.69 -19.04
CA ASN A 24 -6.85 1.85 -18.22
C ASN A 24 -6.56 1.49 -16.74
N MET A 25 -5.89 0.35 -16.51
CA MET A 25 -5.55 -0.09 -15.17
C MET A 25 -4.42 0.75 -14.60
N SER A 26 -4.60 1.26 -13.38
CA SER A 26 -3.61 2.07 -12.67
C SER A 26 -3.13 1.37 -11.40
N ASN A 27 -1.80 1.32 -11.23
CA ASN A 27 -1.19 0.90 -9.97
C ASN A 27 -1.18 2.00 -8.90
N GLY A 28 -1.69 3.20 -9.20
CA GLY A 28 -1.57 4.36 -8.30
C GLY A 28 -2.13 4.13 -6.89
N ARG A 29 -3.22 3.37 -6.74
CA ARG A 29 -3.77 3.01 -5.43
C ARG A 29 -2.83 2.12 -4.63
N VAL A 30 -2.27 1.10 -5.28
CA VAL A 30 -1.32 0.16 -4.67
C VAL A 30 -0.03 0.88 -4.29
N GLU A 31 0.51 1.70 -5.18
CA GLU A 31 1.71 2.51 -4.94
C GLU A 31 1.51 3.51 -3.79
N SER A 32 0.34 4.15 -3.71
CA SER A 32 -0.02 5.03 -2.60
C SER A 32 -0.03 4.29 -1.26
N VAL A 33 -0.63 3.09 -1.23
CA VAL A 33 -0.64 2.24 -0.03
C VAL A 33 0.78 1.81 0.34
N ASN A 34 1.59 1.35 -0.61
CA ASN A 34 2.98 0.96 -0.38
C ASN A 34 3.81 2.12 0.20
N THR A 35 3.62 3.33 -0.33
CA THR A 35 4.30 4.54 0.15
C THR A 35 3.90 4.85 1.60
N LYS A 36 2.61 4.77 1.93
CA LYS A 36 2.10 5.00 3.28
C LYS A 36 2.59 3.95 4.28
N ILE A 37 2.66 2.67 3.89
CA ILE A 37 3.21 1.60 4.74
C ILE A 37 4.69 1.85 5.03
N ARG A 38 5.49 2.26 4.02
CA ARG A 38 6.90 2.65 4.25
C ARG A 38 7.01 3.84 5.20
N LEU A 39 6.11 4.81 5.10
CA LEU A 39 6.07 5.96 6.02
C LEU A 39 5.74 5.53 7.45
N ILE A 40 4.73 4.67 7.65
CA ILE A 40 4.37 4.10 8.95
C ILE A 40 5.59 3.40 9.58
N THR A 41 6.24 2.53 8.79
CA THR A 41 7.43 1.79 9.23
C THR A 41 8.55 2.74 9.68
N ARG A 42 8.84 3.78 8.87
CA ARG A 42 9.87 4.77 9.19
C ARG A 42 9.55 5.59 10.44
N ARG A 43 8.29 5.95 10.64
CA ARG A 43 7.84 6.77 11.78
C ARG A 43 7.74 5.99 13.09
N GLY A 44 7.64 4.66 13.03
CA GLY A 44 7.58 3.81 14.21
C GLY A 44 8.92 3.60 14.93
N PHE A 45 10.05 4.02 14.35
CA PHE A 45 11.41 3.81 14.90
C PHE A 45 11.76 2.34 15.25
N GLY A 46 11.06 1.39 14.61
CA GLY A 46 11.13 -0.04 14.89
C GLY A 46 9.88 -0.54 15.60
N PHE A 47 9.29 -1.60 15.06
CA PHE A 47 8.17 -2.30 15.70
C PHE A 47 8.68 -3.59 16.34
N HIS A 48 8.20 -3.91 17.53
CA HIS A 48 8.59 -5.14 18.22
C HIS A 48 8.19 -6.41 17.45
N THR A 49 7.09 -6.36 16.69
CA THR A 49 6.63 -7.47 15.85
C THR A 49 6.04 -6.98 14.52
N PRO A 50 6.01 -7.82 13.47
CA PRO A 50 5.37 -7.51 12.20
C PRO A 50 3.86 -7.21 12.32
N GLU A 51 3.18 -7.87 13.26
CA GLU A 51 1.74 -7.72 13.48
C GLU A 51 1.38 -6.29 13.89
N ALA A 52 2.26 -5.61 14.64
CA ALA A 52 2.06 -4.22 15.02
C ALA A 52 2.06 -3.27 13.81
N VAL A 53 2.91 -3.54 12.80
CA VAL A 53 2.92 -2.79 11.53
C VAL A 53 1.62 -3.04 10.76
N VAL A 54 1.22 -4.31 10.66
CA VAL A 54 -0.01 -4.72 9.96
C VAL A 54 -1.24 -4.09 10.62
N ALA A 55 -1.35 -4.15 11.94
CA ALA A 55 -2.45 -3.56 12.69
C ALA A 55 -2.54 -2.05 12.45
N LEU A 56 -1.41 -1.33 12.50
CA LEU A 56 -1.39 0.11 12.27
C LEU A 56 -1.70 0.47 10.81
N ALA A 57 -1.21 -0.32 9.85
CA ALA A 57 -1.56 -0.16 8.44
C ALA A 57 -3.06 -0.40 8.20
N MET A 58 -3.65 -1.44 8.80
CA MET A 58 -5.09 -1.73 8.70
C MET A 58 -5.95 -0.64 9.34
N LEU A 59 -5.56 -0.14 10.51
CA LEU A 59 -6.26 0.97 11.18
C LEU A 59 -6.21 2.26 10.36
N SER A 60 -5.08 2.52 9.69
CA SER A 60 -4.84 3.78 8.97
C SER A 60 -5.31 3.76 7.51
N LEU A 61 -5.31 2.59 6.87
CA LEU A 61 -5.51 2.43 5.42
C LEU A 61 -6.65 1.47 5.06
N GLY A 62 -7.04 0.56 5.96
CA GLY A 62 -8.01 -0.51 5.70
C GLY A 62 -9.47 -0.07 5.77
N GLY A 63 -9.75 1.18 6.13
CA GLY A 63 -11.11 1.74 6.18
C GLY A 63 -11.99 1.21 7.33
N ALA A 64 -11.52 0.22 8.10
CA ALA A 64 -12.18 -0.25 9.30
C ALA A 64 -12.23 0.86 10.36
N ARG A 65 -13.39 1.03 11.00
CA ARG A 65 -13.61 2.00 12.09
C ARG A 65 -13.88 1.24 13.39
N PRO A 66 -12.86 0.58 13.99
CA PRO A 66 -13.06 -0.11 15.25
C PRO A 66 -13.43 0.89 16.34
N GLN A 67 -14.27 0.48 17.28
CA GLN A 67 -14.57 1.32 18.44
C GLN A 67 -13.31 1.44 19.29
N LEU A 68 -12.78 2.66 19.39
CA LEU A 68 -11.56 2.92 20.13
C LEU A 68 -11.86 3.02 21.63
N PRO A 69 -11.03 2.41 22.49
CA PRO A 69 -11.15 2.59 23.93
C PRO A 69 -11.18 4.08 24.30
N GLY A 70 -12.14 4.49 25.13
CA GLY A 70 -12.27 5.88 25.59
C GLY A 70 -12.90 6.88 24.62
N ARG A 71 -13.37 6.46 23.43
CA ARG A 71 -14.23 7.29 22.55
C ARG A 71 -15.67 6.79 22.62
N ASP A 72 -16.53 7.52 23.34
CA ASP A 72 -17.99 7.32 23.26
C ASP A 72 -18.50 7.92 21.93
N PRO A 73 -19.07 7.11 21.03
CA PRO A 73 -19.57 7.58 19.73
C PRO A 73 -20.67 8.63 19.83
N ARG A 74 -21.28 8.84 21.01
CA ARG A 74 -22.32 9.86 21.25
C ARG A 74 -21.79 11.25 21.58
N ILE A 75 -20.50 11.39 21.90
CA ILE A 75 -19.89 12.67 22.33
C ILE A 75 -19.35 13.49 21.14
N SER A 76 -19.29 12.89 19.94
CA SER A 76 -18.70 13.53 18.74
C SER A 76 -19.74 14.04 17.73
N GLN A 77 -20.98 14.29 18.16
CA GLN A 77 -22.06 14.89 17.35
C GLN A 77 -22.23 16.37 17.70
#